data_AF-A0A958Z1S4-F1
#
_entry.id   AF-A0A958Z1S4-F1
#
_cell.length_a   1.000
_cell.length_b   1.000
_cell.length_c   1.000
_cell.angle_alpha   90.00
_cell.angle_beta   90.00
_cell.angle_gamma   90.00
#
_symmetry.space_group_name_H-M   'P 1'
#
loop_
_entity.id
_entity.type
_entity.pdbx_description
1 polymer ?
#
loop_
_entity_poly.entity_id
_entity_poly.type
_entity_poly.pdbx_seq_one_letter_code
_entity_poly.pdbx_strand_id
1 'polypeptide(L)'
;MKKNRIIFWATTLLIALPMLGNGVMEMIQPNMLLEEANRLGYPLYFFTWLGVAKITGSLLLVIPQVGKKLNELAYAGFFFDFLFAFLTLMSIKDYKTAIAPIAFMALLYVSYHYKNKLTNKTNKMIVGVFKYKINPKFQEEFDYLYGHATKYLDAIKGYDGHVTYDGEDGEKMLVVHFKDKESFLVWDEHPEHKKYKERGKKDIFEYYDVSVGEIFERHIK
;
A
#
# COMPACT_ATOMS: atom_id res chain seq x y z
N MET A 1 10.99 10.06 -0.64
CA MET A 1 10.46 9.60 -1.94
C MET A 1 11.49 8.82 -2.76
N LYS A 2 12.64 9.43 -3.14
CA LYS A 2 13.71 8.72 -3.87
C LYS A 2 14.24 7.49 -3.12
N LYS A 3 14.47 7.62 -1.80
CA LYS A 3 14.93 6.53 -0.92
C LYS A 3 14.06 5.27 -1.00
N ASN A 4 12.74 5.40 -0.83
CA ASN A 4 11.82 4.25 -0.87
C ASN A 4 11.82 3.56 -2.23
N ARG A 5 11.87 4.34 -3.31
CA ARG A 5 11.97 3.82 -4.68
C ARG A 5 13.29 3.07 -4.89
N ILE A 6 14.41 3.62 -4.41
CA ILE A 6 15.72 2.96 -4.49
C ILE A 6 15.70 1.65 -3.70
N ILE A 7 15.19 1.64 -2.46
CA ILE A 7 15.11 0.43 -1.64
C ILE A 7 14.25 -0.65 -2.33
N PHE A 8 13.09 -0.25 -2.86
CA PHE A 8 12.22 -1.17 -3.62
C PHE A 8 12.95 -1.78 -4.81
N TRP A 9 13.56 -0.97 -5.68
CA TRP A 9 14.25 -1.49 -6.87
C TRP A 9 15.50 -2.29 -6.53
N ALA A 10 16.28 -1.86 -5.53
CA ALA A 10 17.47 -2.57 -5.08
C ALA A 10 17.12 -3.97 -4.56
N THR A 11 16.13 -4.07 -3.67
CA THR A 11 15.69 -5.37 -3.12
C THR A 11 15.03 -6.25 -4.17
N THR A 12 14.22 -5.68 -5.06
CA THR A 12 13.56 -6.43 -6.14
C THR A 12 14.57 -7.00 -7.14
N LEU A 13 15.57 -6.22 -7.56
CA LEU A 13 16.62 -6.71 -8.45
C LEU A 13 17.52 -7.74 -7.78
N LEU A 14 17.81 -7.55 -6.48
CA LEU A 14 18.60 -8.51 -5.70
C LEU A 14 17.92 -9.88 -5.57
N ILE A 15 16.59 -9.93 -5.67
CA ILE A 15 15.82 -11.18 -5.72
C ILE A 15 15.71 -11.68 -7.17
N ALA A 16 15.24 -10.83 -8.08
CA ALA A 16 14.88 -11.25 -9.43
C ALA A 16 16.07 -11.74 -10.25
N LEU A 17 17.25 -11.11 -10.14
CA LEU A 17 18.42 -11.49 -10.94
C LEU A 17 18.95 -12.88 -10.57
N PRO A 18 19.22 -13.21 -9.28
CA PRO A 18 19.59 -14.57 -8.91
C PRO A 18 18.51 -15.59 -9.24
N MET A 19 17.23 -15.25 -9.09
CA MET A 19 16.14 -16.18 -9.37
C MET A 19 15.97 -16.46 -10.87
N LEU A 20 16.21 -15.48 -11.74
CA LEU A 20 16.30 -15.69 -13.19
C LEU A 20 17.45 -16.63 -13.54
N GLY A 21 18.64 -16.36 -13.01
CA GLY A 21 19.81 -17.22 -13.25
C GLY A 21 19.58 -18.65 -12.76
N ASN A 22 19.08 -18.80 -11.53
CA ASN A 22 18.76 -20.10 -10.95
C ASN A 22 17.69 -20.84 -11.75
N GLY A 23 16.62 -20.15 -12.19
CA GLY A 23 15.57 -20.78 -13.00
C GLY A 23 16.09 -21.26 -14.36
N VAL A 24 17.01 -20.52 -14.99
CA VAL A 24 17.69 -20.98 -16.21
C VAL A 24 18.55 -22.22 -15.94
N MET A 25 19.29 -22.24 -14.84
CA MET A 25 20.11 -23.41 -14.46
C MET A 25 19.26 -24.65 -14.18
N GLU A 26 18.09 -24.48 -13.56
CA GLU A 26 17.12 -25.55 -13.32
C GLU A 26 16.53 -26.13 -14.62
N MET A 27 16.45 -25.33 -15.68
CA MET A 27 16.04 -25.80 -17.01
C MET A 27 17.18 -26.44 -17.81
N ILE A 28 18.41 -25.94 -17.67
CA ILE A 28 19.60 -26.50 -18.33
C ILE A 28 20.00 -27.84 -17.70
N GLN A 29 19.72 -28.03 -16.41
CA GLN A 29 20.05 -29.24 -15.64
C GLN A 29 21.53 -29.66 -15.72
N PRO A 30 22.48 -28.81 -15.31
CA PRO A 30 23.89 -29.17 -15.26
C PRO A 30 24.14 -30.30 -14.25
N ASN A 31 25.30 -30.97 -14.35
CA ASN A 31 25.67 -32.08 -13.46
C ASN A 31 25.56 -31.74 -11.96
N MET A 32 25.88 -30.51 -11.58
CA MET A 32 25.72 -30.03 -10.20
C MET A 32 24.26 -30.10 -9.72
N LEU A 33 23.28 -29.81 -10.59
CA LEU A 33 21.86 -29.93 -10.25
C LEU A 33 21.44 -31.40 -10.17
N LEU A 34 22.00 -32.28 -11.01
CA LEU A 34 21.75 -33.72 -10.93
C LEU A 34 22.19 -34.29 -9.58
N GLU A 35 23.37 -33.89 -9.11
CA GLU A 35 23.89 -34.27 -7.79
C GLU A 35 22.98 -33.76 -6.66
N GLU A 36 22.56 -32.49 -6.73
CA GLU A 36 21.66 -31.90 -5.73
C GLU A 36 20.27 -32.56 -5.75
N ALA A 37 19.70 -32.83 -6.92
CA ALA A 37 18.43 -33.54 -7.07
C ALA A 37 18.48 -34.93 -6.42
N ASN A 38 19.58 -35.67 -6.64
CA ASN A 38 19.80 -36.98 -6.02
C ASN A 38 19.98 -36.88 -4.51
N ARG A 39 20.76 -35.90 -4.04
CA ARG A 39 20.96 -35.62 -2.61
C ARG A 39 19.66 -35.29 -1.90
N LEU A 40 18.78 -34.51 -2.54
CA LEU A 40 17.49 -34.09 -1.99
C LEU A 40 16.36 -35.10 -2.21
N GLY A 41 16.55 -36.09 -3.10
CA GLY A 41 15.53 -37.07 -3.46
C GLY A 41 14.41 -36.51 -4.34
N TYR A 42 14.66 -35.42 -5.08
CA TYR A 42 13.67 -34.81 -5.99
C TYR A 42 13.85 -35.29 -7.43
N PRO A 43 12.75 -35.50 -8.17
CA PRO A 43 12.83 -35.82 -9.59
C PRO A 43 13.21 -34.60 -10.44
N LEU A 44 13.94 -34.81 -11.54
CA LEU A 44 14.46 -33.70 -12.36
C LEU A 44 13.38 -32.82 -13.01
N TYR A 45 12.24 -33.40 -13.37
CA TYR A 45 11.12 -32.63 -13.94
C TYR A 45 10.59 -31.58 -12.94
N PHE A 46 10.72 -31.80 -11.63
CA PHE A 46 10.31 -30.83 -10.61
C PHE A 46 11.11 -29.54 -10.74
N PHE A 47 12.44 -29.65 -10.86
CA PHE A 47 13.30 -28.48 -11.06
C PHE A 47 12.99 -27.76 -12.36
N THR A 48 12.66 -28.47 -13.44
CA THR A 48 12.30 -27.82 -14.71
C THR A 48 11.08 -26.91 -14.56
N TRP A 49 10.01 -27.40 -13.93
CA TRP A 49 8.81 -26.60 -13.67
C TRP A 49 9.05 -25.48 -12.65
N LEU A 50 9.88 -25.76 -11.64
CA LEU A 50 10.31 -24.75 -10.68
C LEU A 50 11.08 -23.61 -11.37
N GLY A 51 11.94 -23.94 -12.33
CA GLY A 51 12.71 -22.96 -13.10
C GLY A 51 11.83 -22.08 -13.97
N VAL A 52 10.85 -22.67 -14.67
CA VAL A 52 9.82 -21.91 -15.42
C VAL A 52 9.05 -20.96 -14.50
N ALA A 53 8.66 -21.43 -13.31
CA ALA A 53 7.97 -20.62 -12.32
C ALA A 53 8.84 -19.47 -11.78
N LYS A 54 10.12 -19.72 -11.48
CA LYS A 54 11.08 -18.70 -11.03
C LYS A 54 11.33 -17.63 -12.08
N ILE A 55 11.50 -18.03 -13.35
CA ILE A 55 11.68 -17.07 -14.44
C ILE A 55 10.43 -16.19 -14.59
N THR A 56 9.25 -16.82 -14.65
CA THR A 56 7.98 -16.10 -14.78
C THR A 56 7.74 -15.17 -13.59
N GLY A 57 7.94 -15.68 -12.37
CA GLY A 57 7.80 -14.90 -11.14
C GLY A 57 8.75 -13.70 -11.11
N SER A 58 10.02 -13.89 -11.47
CA SER A 58 11.00 -12.80 -11.52
C SER A 58 10.62 -11.71 -12.51
N LEU A 59 10.13 -12.08 -13.70
CA LEU A 59 9.63 -11.12 -14.68
C LEU A 59 8.41 -10.35 -14.13
N LEU A 60 7.48 -11.05 -13.48
CA LEU A 60 6.32 -10.43 -12.83
C LEU A 60 6.67 -9.52 -11.64
N LEU A 61 7.83 -9.72 -10.99
CA LEU A 61 8.32 -8.81 -9.94
C LEU A 61 8.92 -7.53 -10.52
N VAL A 62 9.66 -7.63 -11.62
CA VAL A 62 10.43 -6.53 -12.20
C VAL A 62 9.58 -5.63 -13.11
N ILE A 63 8.63 -6.19 -13.87
CA ILE A 63 7.84 -5.43 -14.84
C ILE A 63 6.78 -4.60 -14.08
N PRO A 64 6.88 -3.26 -14.04
CA PRO A 64 6.01 -2.43 -13.20
C PRO A 64 4.57 -2.33 -13.72
N GLN A 65 4.32 -2.76 -14.96
CA GLN A 65 3.02 -2.69 -15.63
C GLN A 65 2.20 -3.97 -15.49
N VAL A 66 2.73 -5.02 -14.84
CA VAL A 66 1.96 -6.23 -14.59
C VAL A 66 0.84 -5.94 -13.59
N GLY A 67 -0.38 -6.36 -13.91
CA GLY A 67 -1.55 -6.09 -13.08
C GLY A 67 -1.34 -6.52 -11.63
N LYS A 68 -1.88 -5.75 -10.67
CA LYS A 68 -1.65 -5.94 -9.21
C LYS A 68 -1.78 -7.42 -8.78
N LYS A 69 -2.79 -8.13 -9.26
CA LYS A 69 -3.05 -9.54 -8.92
C LYS A 69 -1.90 -10.48 -9.32
N LEU A 70 -1.32 -10.30 -10.51
CA LEU A 70 -0.21 -11.14 -10.99
C LEU A 70 1.06 -10.86 -10.21
N ASN A 71 1.30 -9.60 -9.86
CA ASN A 71 2.44 -9.23 -9.03
C ASN A 71 2.30 -9.84 -7.62
N GLU A 72 1.11 -9.78 -6.99
CA GLU A 72 0.85 -10.45 -5.71
C GLU A 72 1.06 -11.97 -5.80
N LEU A 73 0.64 -12.60 -6.90
CA LEU A 73 0.87 -14.03 -7.13
C LEU A 73 2.36 -14.36 -7.20
N ALA A 74 3.17 -13.51 -7.82
CA ALA A 74 4.63 -13.71 -7.87
C ALA A 74 5.27 -13.60 -6.49
N TYR A 75 4.86 -12.61 -5.66
CA TYR A 75 5.32 -12.51 -4.27
C TYR A 75 4.95 -13.74 -3.45
N ALA A 76 3.72 -14.24 -3.58
CA ALA A 76 3.28 -15.45 -2.89
C ALA A 76 4.06 -16.69 -3.37
N GLY A 77 4.30 -16.83 -4.67
CA GLY A 77 5.08 -17.92 -5.25
C GLY A 77 6.49 -17.98 -4.69
N PHE A 78 7.22 -16.85 -4.68
CA PHE A 78 8.56 -16.80 -4.11
C PHE A 78 8.59 -17.00 -2.60
N PHE A 79 7.56 -16.55 -1.88
CA PHE A 79 7.46 -16.82 -0.44
C PHE A 79 7.43 -18.33 -0.18
N PHE A 80 6.60 -19.09 -0.90
CA PHE A 80 6.52 -20.55 -0.76
C PHE A 80 7.78 -21.26 -1.26
N ASP A 81 8.39 -20.80 -2.36
CA ASP A 81 9.68 -21.33 -2.84
C ASP A 81 10.76 -21.22 -1.76
N PHE A 82 10.94 -20.04 -1.16
CA PHE A 82 11.92 -19.84 -0.10
C PHE A 82 11.57 -20.59 1.18
N LEU A 83 10.29 -20.66 1.54
CA LEU A 83 9.82 -21.42 2.70
C LEU A 83 10.12 -22.91 2.55
N PHE A 84 9.78 -23.52 1.41
CA PHE A 84 10.02 -24.94 1.18
C PHE A 84 11.50 -25.27 0.99
N ALA A 85 12.28 -24.37 0.38
CA ALA A 85 13.73 -24.50 0.34
C ALA A 85 14.33 -24.53 1.76
N PHE A 86 13.89 -23.62 2.64
CA PHE A 86 14.31 -23.62 4.05
C PHE A 86 13.92 -24.93 4.76
N LEU A 87 12.66 -25.33 4.68
CA LEU A 87 12.17 -26.55 5.34
C LEU A 87 12.89 -27.81 4.84
N THR A 88 13.18 -27.90 3.54
CA THR A 88 13.94 -29.02 2.96
C THR A 88 15.36 -29.07 3.54
N LEU A 89 16.07 -27.94 3.55
CA LEU A 89 17.45 -27.86 4.05
C LEU A 89 17.54 -28.17 5.55
N MET A 90 16.57 -27.68 6.33
CA MET A 90 16.44 -28.04 7.74
C MET A 90 16.20 -29.54 7.94
N SER A 91 15.39 -30.17 7.08
CA SER A 91 15.08 -31.61 7.17
C SER A 91 16.30 -32.50 6.92
N ILE A 92 17.20 -32.07 6.01
CA ILE A 92 18.48 -32.76 5.77
C ILE A 92 19.61 -32.26 6.68
N LYS A 93 19.31 -31.42 7.68
CA LYS A 93 20.24 -30.83 8.66
C LYS A 93 21.36 -29.97 8.06
N ASP A 94 21.13 -29.38 6.87
CA ASP A 94 22.04 -28.42 6.26
C ASP A 94 21.74 -26.99 6.72
N TYR A 95 22.07 -26.71 7.98
CA TYR A 95 21.77 -25.42 8.62
C TYR A 95 22.52 -24.25 7.99
N LYS A 96 23.71 -24.49 7.43
CA LYS A 96 24.54 -23.43 6.82
C LYS A 96 23.87 -22.91 5.56
N THR A 97 23.41 -23.80 4.69
CA THR A 97 22.74 -23.43 3.45
C THR A 97 21.33 -22.88 3.72
N ALA A 98 20.67 -23.32 4.80
CA ALA A 98 19.32 -22.85 5.19
C ALA A 98 19.24 -21.34 5.50
N ILE A 99 20.38 -20.66 5.74
CA ILE A 99 20.42 -19.21 5.95
C ILE A 99 19.98 -18.45 4.69
N ALA A 100 20.34 -18.94 3.50
CA ALA A 100 20.09 -18.22 2.26
C ALA A 100 18.59 -18.04 1.95
N PRO A 101 17.73 -19.08 1.99
CA PRO A 101 16.29 -18.90 1.80
C PRO A 101 15.64 -17.94 2.80
N ILE A 102 16.07 -17.95 4.07
CA ILE A 102 15.57 -16.99 5.08
C ILE A 102 15.98 -15.56 4.74
N ALA A 103 17.22 -15.35 4.29
CA ALA A 103 17.69 -14.03 3.86
C ALA A 103 16.90 -13.53 2.64
N PHE A 104 16.64 -14.38 1.65
CA PHE A 104 15.81 -14.04 0.49
C PHE A 104 14.35 -13.76 0.88
N MET A 105 13.80 -14.52 1.83
CA MET A 105 12.46 -14.26 2.37
C MET A 105 12.37 -12.90 3.07
N ALA A 106 13.39 -12.52 3.85
CA ALA A 106 13.47 -11.19 4.46
C ALA A 106 13.57 -10.08 3.40
N LEU A 107 14.39 -10.28 2.36
CA LEU A 107 14.47 -9.35 1.22
C LEU A 107 13.14 -9.20 0.50
N LEU A 108 12.43 -10.31 0.29
CA LEU A 108 11.12 -10.33 -0.36
C LEU A 108 10.10 -9.52 0.44
N TYR A 109 10.08 -9.70 1.76
CA TYR A 109 9.25 -8.90 2.66
C TYR A 109 9.58 -7.39 2.58
N VAL A 110 10.88 -7.02 2.58
CA VAL A 110 11.29 -5.62 2.45
C VAL A 110 10.85 -5.04 1.10
N SER A 111 11.09 -5.76 0.00
CA SER A 111 10.63 -5.36 -1.34
C SER A 111 9.12 -5.11 -1.35
N TYR A 112 8.33 -6.06 -0.84
CA TYR A 112 6.88 -5.96 -0.76
C TYR A 112 6.41 -4.76 0.08
N HIS A 113 7.01 -4.55 1.25
CA HIS A 113 6.66 -3.44 2.14
C HIS A 113 6.89 -2.07 1.46
N TYR A 114 8.03 -1.90 0.79
CA TYR A 114 8.33 -0.65 0.08
C TYR A 114 7.50 -0.50 -1.21
N LYS A 115 7.15 -1.59 -1.90
CA LYS A 115 6.18 -1.58 -3.02
C LYS A 115 4.83 -1.02 -2.56
N ASN A 116 4.30 -1.51 -1.44
CA ASN A 116 3.02 -1.04 -0.91
C ASN A 116 3.07 0.43 -0.48
N LYS A 117 4.20 0.89 0.08
CA LYS A 117 4.41 2.32 0.34
C LYS A 117 4.42 3.19 -0.92
N LEU A 118 4.88 2.65 -2.05
CA LEU A 118 4.84 3.33 -3.35
C LEU A 118 3.45 3.26 -3.99
N THR A 119 2.73 2.14 -3.81
CA THR A 119 1.43 1.87 -4.44
C THR A 119 0.27 2.51 -3.68
N ASN A 120 0.28 2.49 -2.35
CA ASN A 120 -0.70 3.22 -1.52
C ASN A 120 -0.61 4.74 -1.66
N LYS A 121 0.41 5.22 -2.40
CA LYS A 121 0.55 6.60 -2.84
C LYS A 121 -0.02 6.85 -4.24
N THR A 122 -0.93 6.00 -4.73
CA THR A 122 -1.74 6.37 -5.89
C THR A 122 -2.62 7.54 -5.44
N ASN A 123 -2.45 8.71 -6.05
CA ASN A 123 -3.18 9.96 -5.79
C ASN A 123 -4.67 9.81 -6.15
N LYS A 124 -5.38 8.97 -5.41
CA LYS A 124 -6.83 9.00 -5.43
C LYS A 124 -7.24 10.22 -4.63
N MET A 125 -7.88 11.16 -5.30
CA MET A 125 -8.48 12.29 -4.60
C MET A 125 -9.45 11.74 -3.55
N ILE A 126 -9.44 12.37 -2.39
CA ILE A 126 -10.38 12.09 -1.31
C ILE A 126 -11.44 13.19 -1.33
N VAL A 127 -12.70 12.78 -1.17
CA VAL A 127 -13.81 13.67 -0.89
C VAL A 127 -14.32 13.40 0.52
N GLY A 128 -14.37 14.44 1.34
CA GLY A 128 -15.09 14.45 2.60
C GLY A 128 -16.42 15.16 2.42
N VAL A 129 -17.52 14.51 2.80
CA VAL A 129 -18.86 15.10 2.83
C VAL A 129 -19.31 15.17 4.28
N PHE A 130 -19.59 16.38 4.75
CA PHE A 130 -20.06 16.65 6.09
C PHE A 130 -21.43 17.33 6.02
N LYS A 131 -22.47 16.58 6.32
CA LYS A 131 -23.83 17.09 6.48
C LYS A 131 -24.05 17.40 7.95
N TYR A 132 -24.62 18.56 8.26
CA TYR A 132 -24.84 18.98 9.63
C TYR A 132 -25.96 20.01 9.75
N LYS A 133 -26.57 20.06 10.92
CA LYS A 133 -27.51 21.10 11.32
C LYS A 133 -27.03 21.75 12.61
N ILE A 134 -26.88 23.07 12.60
CA ILE A 134 -26.34 23.83 13.74
C ILE A 134 -27.51 24.14 14.67
N ASN A 135 -27.28 23.96 15.98
CA ASN A 135 -28.18 24.47 17.00
C ASN A 135 -28.14 26.00 16.99
N PRO A 136 -29.26 26.70 16.78
CA PRO A 136 -29.29 28.17 16.66
C PRO A 136 -28.63 28.91 17.83
N LYS A 137 -28.63 28.31 19.03
CA LYS A 137 -27.98 28.87 20.22
C LYS A 137 -26.45 29.02 20.07
N PHE A 138 -25.83 28.19 19.25
CA PHE A 138 -24.39 28.13 19.05
C PHE A 138 -23.95 28.64 17.68
N GLN A 139 -24.82 29.34 16.94
CA GLN A 139 -24.52 29.83 15.59
C GLN A 139 -23.28 30.73 15.56
N GLU A 140 -23.19 31.74 16.45
CA GLU A 140 -22.03 32.63 16.52
C GLU A 140 -20.72 31.90 16.88
N GLU A 141 -20.81 30.93 17.80
CA GLU A 141 -19.66 30.10 18.18
C GLU A 141 -19.20 29.26 16.99
N PHE A 142 -20.14 28.65 16.26
CA PHE A 142 -19.83 27.89 15.05
C PHE A 142 -19.14 28.77 14.00
N ASP A 143 -19.69 29.95 13.72
CA ASP A 143 -19.13 30.86 12.71
C ASP A 143 -17.69 31.30 13.07
N TYR A 144 -17.43 31.53 14.36
CA TYR A 144 -16.08 31.81 14.87
C TYR A 144 -15.13 30.61 14.68
N LEU A 145 -15.53 29.41 15.11
CA LEU A 145 -14.71 28.20 15.01
C LEU A 145 -14.45 27.81 13.56
N TYR A 146 -15.47 27.93 12.71
CA TYR A 146 -15.38 27.67 11.28
C TYR A 146 -14.41 28.64 10.60
N GLY A 147 -14.57 29.95 10.86
CA GLY A 147 -13.67 30.98 10.33
C GLY A 147 -12.22 30.85 10.82
N HIS A 148 -11.99 30.25 11.98
CA HIS A 148 -10.65 29.93 12.46
C HIS A 148 -10.08 28.68 11.78
N ALA A 149 -10.89 27.62 11.64
CA ALA A 149 -10.49 26.37 11.02
C ALA A 149 -10.09 26.54 9.54
N THR A 150 -10.81 27.40 8.80
CA THR A 150 -10.55 27.63 7.37
C THR A 150 -9.21 28.31 7.09
N LYS A 151 -8.71 29.14 8.03
CA LYS A 151 -7.42 29.85 7.86
C LYS A 151 -6.22 28.92 7.71
N TYR A 152 -6.30 27.71 8.24
CA TYR A 152 -5.20 26.73 8.18
C TYR A 152 -5.39 25.70 7.07
N LEU A 153 -6.56 25.65 6.41
CA LEU A 153 -6.82 24.70 5.33
C LEU A 153 -5.91 24.93 4.13
N ASP A 154 -5.71 26.19 3.74
CA ASP A 154 -4.87 26.55 2.59
C ASP A 154 -3.38 26.23 2.83
N ALA A 155 -2.96 26.11 4.09
CA ALA A 155 -1.60 25.71 4.45
C ALA A 155 -1.36 24.20 4.32
N ILE A 156 -2.43 23.38 4.27
CA ILE A 156 -2.32 21.93 4.16
C ILE A 156 -1.96 21.56 2.72
N LYS A 157 -0.73 21.08 2.54
CA LYS A 157 -0.26 20.60 1.24
C LYS A 157 -1.16 19.47 0.74
N GLY A 158 -1.87 19.72 -0.35
CA GLY A 158 -2.78 18.77 -0.99
C GLY A 158 -4.24 18.94 -0.60
N TYR A 159 -4.60 20.00 0.13
CA TYR A 159 -5.95 20.54 0.12
C TYR A 159 -6.30 21.07 -1.28
N ASP A 160 -7.49 20.75 -1.78
CA ASP A 160 -7.97 21.08 -3.14
C ASP A 160 -9.23 21.97 -3.13
N GLY A 161 -9.62 22.47 -1.96
CA GLY A 161 -10.78 23.33 -1.77
C GLY A 161 -11.94 22.64 -1.03
N HIS A 162 -12.86 23.47 -0.53
CA HIS A 162 -14.15 23.03 -0.03
C HIS A 162 -15.27 23.97 -0.51
N VAL A 163 -16.49 23.44 -0.54
CA VAL A 163 -17.70 24.19 -0.86
C VAL A 163 -18.76 23.85 0.19
N THR A 164 -19.53 24.84 0.60
CA THR A 164 -20.69 24.67 1.48
C THR A 164 -21.98 24.87 0.67
N TYR A 165 -22.96 24.01 0.92
CA TYR A 165 -24.30 24.07 0.35
C TYR A 165 -25.30 24.19 1.49
N ASP A 166 -26.29 25.05 1.33
CA ASP A 166 -27.45 25.12 2.22
C ASP A 166 -28.52 24.13 1.73
N GLY A 167 -29.03 23.32 2.64
CA GLY A 167 -30.11 22.36 2.41
C GLY A 167 -31.46 22.89 2.88
N GLU A 168 -32.48 22.04 2.82
CA GLU A 168 -33.80 22.34 3.36
C GLU A 168 -33.77 22.34 4.90
N ASP A 169 -34.69 23.08 5.53
CA ASP A 169 -34.87 23.12 7.00
C ASP A 169 -33.62 23.47 7.83
N GLY A 170 -32.69 24.25 7.27
CA GLY A 170 -31.48 24.73 7.97
C GLY A 170 -30.35 23.71 8.04
N GLU A 171 -30.46 22.58 7.33
CA GLU A 171 -29.33 21.68 7.11
C GLU A 171 -28.26 22.33 6.23
N LYS A 172 -27.01 21.96 6.43
CA LYS A 172 -25.87 22.38 5.62
C LYS A 172 -25.03 21.18 5.22
N MET A 173 -24.40 21.27 4.06
CA MET A 173 -23.47 20.26 3.56
C MET A 173 -22.16 20.91 3.16
N LEU A 174 -21.07 20.49 3.80
CA LEU A 174 -19.71 20.84 3.42
C LEU A 174 -19.10 19.69 2.62
N VAL A 175 -18.58 20.00 1.44
CA VAL A 175 -17.83 19.05 0.60
C VAL A 175 -16.40 19.55 0.49
N VAL A 176 -15.44 18.76 0.96
CA VAL A 176 -14.00 19.07 0.92
C VAL A 176 -13.26 18.07 0.05
N HIS A 177 -12.32 18.57 -0.75
CA HIS A 177 -11.48 17.77 -1.64
C HIS A 177 -10.02 17.80 -1.19
N PHE A 178 -9.37 16.64 -1.23
CA PHE A 178 -7.93 16.50 -1.02
C PHE A 178 -7.31 15.69 -2.16
N LYS A 179 -6.07 16.01 -2.52
CA LYS A 179 -5.32 15.35 -3.61
C LYS A 179 -5.04 13.89 -3.33
N ASP A 180 -4.92 13.52 -2.06
CA ASP A 180 -4.65 12.16 -1.61
C ASP A 180 -5.06 11.96 -0.15
N LYS A 181 -5.01 10.70 0.28
CA LYS A 181 -5.35 10.28 1.65
C LYS A 181 -4.37 10.82 2.71
N GLU A 182 -3.11 11.03 2.35
CA GLU A 182 -2.10 11.54 3.29
C GLU A 182 -2.43 13.00 3.67
N SER A 183 -2.76 13.83 2.69
CA SER A 183 -3.23 15.21 2.90
C SER A 183 -4.51 15.27 3.72
N PHE A 184 -5.48 14.39 3.46
CA PHE A 184 -6.70 14.30 4.27
C PHE A 184 -6.39 13.96 5.74
N LEU A 185 -5.50 13.00 6.00
CA LEU A 185 -5.16 12.60 7.37
C LEU A 185 -4.44 13.71 8.14
N VAL A 186 -3.58 14.49 7.47
CA VAL A 186 -2.94 15.68 8.10
C VAL A 186 -3.98 16.66 8.62
N TRP A 187 -5.08 16.84 7.88
CA TRP A 187 -6.19 17.68 8.31
C TRP A 187 -7.03 17.03 9.41
N ASP A 188 -7.49 15.79 9.21
CA ASP A 188 -8.39 15.09 10.14
C ASP A 188 -7.75 14.88 11.52
N GLU A 189 -6.43 14.67 11.53
CA GLU A 189 -5.66 14.42 12.75
C GLU A 189 -5.11 15.70 13.41
N HIS A 190 -5.26 16.87 12.78
CA HIS A 190 -4.72 18.13 13.31
C HIS A 190 -5.29 18.43 14.71
N PRO A 191 -4.47 18.78 15.72
CA PRO A 191 -4.94 18.96 17.09
C PRO A 191 -6.06 19.99 17.25
N GLU A 192 -5.99 21.10 16.52
CA GLU A 192 -7.05 22.13 16.55
C GLU A 192 -8.33 21.63 15.88
N HIS A 193 -8.20 20.92 14.75
CA HIS A 193 -9.35 20.37 14.05
C HIS A 193 -10.07 19.31 14.87
N LYS A 194 -9.32 18.47 15.61
CA LYS A 194 -9.90 17.53 16.59
C LYS A 194 -10.69 18.25 17.68
N LYS A 195 -10.14 19.32 18.27
CA LYS A 195 -10.85 20.12 19.29
C LYS A 195 -12.17 20.67 18.75
N TYR A 196 -12.19 21.19 17.52
CA TYR A 196 -13.41 21.73 16.91
C TYR A 196 -14.42 20.62 16.60
N LYS A 197 -13.98 19.46 16.12
CA LYS A 197 -14.85 18.28 15.92
C LYS A 197 -15.47 17.82 17.23
N GLU A 198 -14.69 17.72 18.29
CA GLU A 198 -15.18 17.31 19.62
C GLU A 198 -16.17 18.31 20.20
N ARG A 199 -15.86 19.62 20.13
CA ARG A 199 -16.77 20.68 20.55
C ARG A 199 -18.07 20.67 19.74
N GLY A 200 -17.94 20.49 18.44
CA GLY A 200 -19.03 20.40 17.48
C GLY A 200 -20.02 19.29 17.82
N LYS A 201 -19.50 18.07 17.98
CA LYS A 201 -20.28 16.85 18.29
C LYS A 201 -21.01 16.89 19.63
N LYS A 202 -20.55 17.73 20.57
CA LYS A 202 -21.11 17.77 21.92
C LYS A 202 -22.43 18.52 21.97
N ASP A 203 -22.43 19.78 21.53
CA ASP A 203 -23.62 20.65 21.68
C ASP A 203 -23.90 21.57 20.48
N ILE A 204 -22.94 21.78 19.57
CA ILE A 204 -23.12 22.73 18.46
C ILE A 204 -24.00 22.11 17.36
N PHE A 205 -23.84 20.83 17.07
CA PHE A 205 -24.63 20.16 16.03
C PHE A 205 -25.86 19.49 16.65
N GLU A 206 -27.05 19.83 16.15
CA GLU A 206 -28.29 19.07 16.42
C GLU A 206 -28.25 17.73 15.69
N TYR A 207 -27.69 17.74 14.48
CA TYR A 207 -27.51 16.57 13.64
C TYR A 207 -26.18 16.69 12.88
N TYR A 208 -25.52 15.56 12.67
CA TYR A 208 -24.40 15.48 11.76
C TYR A 208 -24.24 14.08 11.14
N ASP A 209 -23.73 14.06 9.92
CA ASP A 209 -23.31 12.87 9.17
C ASP A 209 -22.01 13.19 8.42
N VAL A 210 -20.99 12.36 8.63
CA VAL A 210 -19.66 12.52 8.02
C VAL A 210 -19.37 11.27 7.20
N SER A 211 -19.17 11.46 5.90
CA SER A 211 -18.75 10.42 4.96
C SER A 211 -17.44 10.82 4.29
N VAL A 212 -16.51 9.87 4.18
CA VAL A 212 -15.22 10.09 3.51
C VAL A 212 -15.04 8.99 2.47
N GLY A 213 -14.72 9.38 1.24
CA GLY A 213 -14.63 8.46 0.10
C GLY A 213 -13.46 8.77 -0.83
N GLU A 214 -13.09 7.76 -1.61
CA GLU A 214 -12.17 7.91 -2.74
C GLU A 214 -12.95 8.32 -3.99
N ILE A 215 -12.48 9.36 -4.69
CA ILE A 215 -13.07 9.78 -5.96
C ILE A 215 -12.58 8.85 -7.06
N PHE A 216 -13.51 8.13 -7.68
CA PHE A 216 -13.22 7.29 -8.84
C PHE A 216 -13.14 8.10 -10.14
N GLU A 217 -14.00 9.11 -10.29
CA GLU A 217 -14.10 9.96 -11.48
C GLU A 217 -14.54 11.38 -11.11
N ARG A 218 -13.99 12.41 -11.77
CA ARG A 218 -14.34 13.83 -11.55
C ARG A 218 -14.22 14.61 -12.86
N HIS A 219 -15.28 15.33 -13.22
CA HIS A 219 -15.32 16.26 -14.36
C HIS A 219 -15.63 17.65 -13.85
N ILE A 220 -14.90 18.65 -14.33
CA ILE A 220 -15.12 20.07 -14.03
C ILE A 220 -15.26 20.77 -15.38
N LYS A 221 -16.28 21.62 -15.50
CA LYS A 221 -16.52 22.42 -16.72
C LYS A 221 -16.03 23.85 -16.53
#